data_AF-A0A7W0GBE4-F1
#
_entry.id   AF-A0A7W0GBE4-F1
#
_cell.length_a   1.000
_cell.length_b   1.000
_cell.length_c   1.000
_cell.angle_alpha   90.00
_cell.angle_beta   90.00
_cell.angle_gamma   90.00
#
_symmetry.space_group_name_H-M   'P 1'
#
loop_
_entity.id
_entity.type
_entity.pdbx_description
1 polymer ?
#
loop_
_entity_poly.entity_id
_entity_poly.type
_entity_poly.pdbx_seq_one_letter_code
_entity_poly.pdbx_strand_id
1 'polypeptide(L)'
;MTRYIGRDNLRKRLEPGEGGPGRTTYAGGAVRIEPDDGERLAIRPSFGLAHEAEYDRVRAAPLLEEIAADHVVAALLVRLGGYAVGVFEGERLVASKVGSRFVKNRHKKGGSSANRFRRRRDEQARELVDDAAETAARILTPHRARIEFVALGGDRSAVNAVLAARPDLGWLRERALPRFFTVPEPRQRILEAFPYDLYAVEVVTLSPDEP
;
A
#
# COMPACT_ATOMS: atom_id res chain seq x y z
N MET A 1 1.05 -12.28 16.23
CA MET A 1 1.84 -12.10 14.99
C MET A 1 0.97 -11.42 13.95
N THR A 2 1.45 -10.37 13.29
CA THR A 2 0.70 -9.65 12.24
C THR A 2 0.86 -10.33 10.89
N ARG A 3 -0.24 -10.50 10.16
CA ARG A 3 -0.28 -11.00 8.78
C ARG A 3 -1.19 -10.13 7.93
N TYR A 4 -0.94 -10.10 6.62
CA TYR A 4 -1.83 -9.47 5.64
C TYR A 4 -2.58 -10.55 4.88
N ILE A 5 -3.91 -10.48 4.87
CA ILE A 5 -4.77 -11.48 4.22
C ILE A 5 -5.62 -10.79 3.15
N GLY A 6 -5.64 -11.34 1.93
CA GLY A 6 -6.51 -10.83 0.85
C GLY A 6 -7.99 -10.91 1.23
N ARG A 7 -8.77 -9.89 0.82
CA ARG A 7 -10.19 -9.71 1.23
C ARG A 7 -11.06 -10.97 1.09
N ASP A 8 -10.91 -11.73 0.01
CA ASP A 8 -11.69 -12.96 -0.22
C ASP A 8 -11.32 -14.09 0.74
N ASN A 9 -10.03 -14.23 1.07
CA ASN A 9 -9.58 -15.23 2.03
C ASN A 9 -10.02 -14.86 3.45
N LEU A 10 -10.04 -13.55 3.77
CA LEU A 10 -10.56 -13.09 5.05
C LEU A 10 -12.07 -13.31 5.16
N ARG A 11 -12.82 -13.03 4.09
CA ARG A 11 -14.26 -13.30 4.01
C ARG A 11 -14.59 -14.76 4.32
N LYS A 12 -14.00 -15.69 3.58
CA LYS A 12 -14.19 -17.15 3.77
C LYS A 12 -13.86 -17.62 5.19
N ARG A 13 -12.95 -16.93 5.86
CA ARG A 13 -12.51 -17.25 7.22
C ARG A 13 -13.48 -16.75 8.29
N LEU A 14 -14.13 -15.60 8.08
CA LEU A 14 -14.99 -14.96 9.08
C LEU A 14 -16.47 -15.30 8.91
N GLU A 15 -16.95 -15.52 7.69
CA GLU A 15 -18.35 -15.86 7.40
C GLU A 15 -18.89 -17.03 8.24
N PRO A 16 -18.16 -18.14 8.47
CA PRO A 16 -18.68 -19.26 9.27
C PRO A 16 -18.97 -18.91 10.73
N GLY A 17 -18.32 -17.88 11.28
CA GLY A 17 -18.49 -17.47 12.67
C GLY A 17 -19.59 -16.43 12.90
N GLU A 18 -20.13 -15.83 11.84
CA GLU A 18 -21.14 -14.76 11.92
C GLU A 18 -22.35 -15.17 12.75
N GLY A 19 -22.70 -14.38 13.76
CA GLY A 19 -23.82 -14.62 14.68
C GLY A 19 -23.54 -15.65 15.78
N GLY A 20 -22.37 -16.29 15.79
CA GLY A 20 -21.96 -17.25 16.81
C GLY A 20 -21.64 -16.62 18.17
N PRO A 21 -21.47 -17.44 19.22
CA PRO A 21 -21.17 -16.98 20.58
C PRO A 21 -19.77 -16.33 20.66
N GLY A 22 -19.66 -15.24 21.41
CA GLY A 22 -18.43 -14.47 21.57
C GLY A 22 -18.68 -12.98 21.73
N ARG A 23 -17.67 -12.15 21.51
CA ARG A 23 -17.77 -10.69 21.51
C ARG A 23 -17.16 -10.10 20.25
N THR A 24 -17.75 -9.01 19.76
CA THR A 24 -17.14 -8.20 18.69
C THR A 24 -17.13 -6.73 19.09
N THR A 25 -15.98 -6.08 19.01
CA THR A 25 -15.81 -4.66 19.29
C THR A 25 -15.19 -3.97 18.08
N TYR A 26 -15.91 -3.01 17.52
CA TYR A 26 -15.42 -2.09 16.51
C TYR A 26 -15.04 -0.78 17.18
N ALA A 27 -13.77 -0.41 17.05
CA ALA A 27 -13.26 0.85 17.58
C ALA A 27 -11.95 1.28 16.90
N GLY A 28 -11.80 2.58 16.66
CA GLY A 28 -10.53 3.18 16.23
C GLY A 28 -10.03 2.66 14.88
N GLY A 29 -10.94 2.42 13.93
CA GLY A 29 -10.61 1.91 12.60
C GLY A 29 -10.23 0.42 12.56
N ALA A 30 -10.54 -0.33 13.61
CA ALA A 30 -10.28 -1.76 13.69
C ALA A 30 -11.47 -2.50 14.33
N VAL A 31 -11.50 -3.82 14.14
CA VAL A 31 -12.43 -4.71 14.83
C VAL A 31 -11.67 -5.79 15.59
N ARG A 32 -12.08 -6.05 16.82
CA ARG A 32 -11.69 -7.22 17.61
C ARG A 32 -12.84 -8.21 17.56
N ILE A 33 -12.57 -9.43 17.09
CA ILE A 33 -13.51 -10.54 17.06
C ILE A 33 -12.97 -11.60 18.02
N GLU A 34 -13.75 -11.90 19.05
CA GLU A 34 -13.39 -12.82 20.14
C GLU A 34 -14.48 -13.88 20.30
N PRO A 35 -14.48 -14.93 19.46
CA PRO A 35 -15.39 -16.06 19.64
C PRO A 35 -15.15 -16.75 20.99
N ASP A 36 -16.18 -17.36 21.57
CA ASP A 36 -16.04 -18.16 22.81
C ASP A 36 -15.17 -19.40 22.60
N ASP A 37 -15.23 -19.98 21.39
CA ASP A 37 -14.35 -21.06 20.92
C ASP A 37 -13.72 -20.66 19.59
N GLY A 38 -12.39 -20.73 19.53
CA GLY A 38 -11.60 -20.41 18.35
C GLY A 38 -10.58 -19.29 18.53
N GLU A 39 -10.04 -18.83 17.39
CA GLU A 39 -8.97 -17.82 17.36
C GLU A 39 -9.54 -16.40 17.50
N ARG A 40 -8.99 -15.64 18.45
CA ARG A 40 -9.30 -14.21 18.62
C ARG A 40 -8.46 -13.36 17.69
N LEU A 41 -9.08 -12.38 17.04
CA LEU A 41 -8.45 -11.58 15.99
C LEU A 41 -8.70 -10.09 16.20
N ALA A 42 -7.66 -9.28 16.02
CA ALA A 42 -7.79 -7.86 15.72
C ALA A 42 -7.53 -7.63 14.23
N ILE A 43 -8.40 -6.87 13.57
CA ILE A 43 -8.42 -6.71 12.12
C ILE A 43 -8.51 -5.23 11.78
N ARG A 44 -7.64 -4.76 10.87
CA ARG A 44 -7.62 -3.39 10.37
C ARG A 44 -7.62 -3.37 8.83
N PRO A 45 -8.71 -2.91 8.19
CA PRO A 45 -8.75 -2.68 6.75
C PRO A 45 -7.77 -1.62 6.27
N SER A 46 -7.34 -1.73 5.02
CA SER A 46 -6.40 -0.79 4.39
C SER A 46 -6.99 0.62 4.25
N PHE A 47 -8.29 0.75 4.00
CA PHE A 47 -8.97 2.01 3.65
C PHE A 47 -9.72 2.66 4.82
N GLY A 48 -9.56 2.11 6.02
CA GLY A 48 -10.28 2.53 7.22
C GLY A 48 -11.50 1.65 7.50
N LEU A 49 -12.10 1.89 8.66
CA LEU A 49 -13.31 1.20 9.12
C LEU A 49 -14.07 2.18 10.01
N ALA A 50 -15.14 2.77 9.49
CA ALA A 50 -15.86 3.84 10.19
C ALA A 50 -16.87 3.31 11.22
N HIS A 51 -17.26 2.04 11.11
CA HIS A 51 -18.21 1.41 12.02
C HIS A 51 -17.64 1.35 13.45
N GLU A 52 -18.43 1.78 14.43
CA GLU A 52 -18.09 1.83 15.87
C GLU A 52 -19.27 1.21 16.63
N ALA A 53 -19.04 0.08 17.30
CA ALA A 53 -20.09 -0.68 17.99
C ALA A 53 -19.50 -1.82 18.83
N GLU A 54 -20.27 -2.26 19.82
CA GLU A 54 -20.00 -3.50 20.55
C GLU A 54 -21.18 -4.48 20.37
N TYR A 55 -20.84 -5.76 20.24
CA TYR A 55 -21.77 -6.86 20.12
C TYR A 55 -21.39 -7.97 21.10
N ASP A 56 -22.39 -8.56 21.75
CA ASP A 56 -22.32 -9.75 22.62
C ASP A 56 -22.36 -11.07 21.81
N ARG A 57 -21.90 -11.00 20.56
CA ARG A 57 -21.76 -12.11 19.62
C ARG A 57 -20.69 -11.81 18.58
N VAL A 58 -20.32 -12.81 17.79
CA VAL A 58 -19.50 -12.60 16.60
C VAL A 58 -20.32 -11.84 15.53
N ARG A 59 -19.80 -10.69 15.07
CA ARG A 59 -20.45 -9.82 14.08
C ARG A 59 -19.41 -9.29 13.09
N ALA A 60 -19.07 -10.07 12.08
CA ALA A 60 -18.12 -9.72 11.02
C ALA A 60 -18.75 -8.91 9.87
N ALA A 61 -20.06 -8.94 9.69
CA ALA A 61 -20.72 -8.32 8.53
C ALA A 61 -20.29 -6.86 8.22
N PRO A 62 -20.24 -5.90 9.18
CA PRO A 62 -19.76 -4.54 8.89
C PRO A 62 -18.33 -4.49 8.34
N LEU A 63 -17.41 -5.28 8.90
CA LEU A 63 -16.05 -5.42 8.35
C LEU A 63 -16.09 -6.00 6.92
N LEU A 64 -16.90 -7.03 6.68
CA LEU A 64 -16.97 -7.70 5.38
C LEU A 64 -17.53 -6.80 4.28
N GLU A 65 -18.50 -5.95 4.61
CA GLU A 65 -19.02 -4.90 3.72
C GLU A 65 -17.93 -3.89 3.37
N GLU A 66 -17.20 -3.40 4.37
CA GLU A 66 -16.11 -2.42 4.17
C GLU A 66 -14.99 -2.96 3.27
N ILE A 67 -14.49 -4.17 3.52
CA ILE A 67 -13.38 -4.74 2.72
C ILE A 67 -13.80 -5.16 1.31
N ALA A 68 -15.11 -5.25 1.05
CA ALA A 68 -15.66 -5.55 -0.27
C ALA A 68 -15.81 -4.31 -1.15
N ALA A 69 -15.80 -3.11 -0.57
CA ALA A 69 -15.88 -1.86 -1.31
C ALA A 69 -14.64 -1.69 -2.22
N ASP A 70 -14.89 -1.28 -3.46
CA ASP A 70 -13.84 -0.91 -4.39
C ASP A 70 -13.58 0.60 -4.30
N HIS A 71 -12.31 0.99 -4.35
CA HIS A 71 -11.86 2.37 -4.26
C HIS A 71 -11.02 2.79 -5.47
N VAL A 72 -10.96 4.10 -5.70
CA VAL A 72 -10.02 4.70 -6.66
C VAL A 72 -8.72 5.07 -5.95
N VAL A 73 -7.65 4.34 -6.26
CA VAL A 73 -6.36 4.45 -5.55
C VAL A 73 -5.24 4.81 -6.52
N ALA A 74 -4.46 5.83 -6.18
CA ALA A 74 -3.18 6.07 -6.86
C ALA A 74 -2.06 5.29 -6.18
N ALA A 75 -1.10 4.80 -6.96
CA ALA A 75 0.13 4.22 -6.45
C ALA A 75 1.35 5.01 -6.92
N LEU A 76 2.27 5.29 -5.99
CA LEU A 76 3.61 5.77 -6.28
C LEU A 76 4.61 4.83 -5.61
N LEU A 77 5.26 4.01 -6.44
CA LEU A 77 6.23 3.01 -6.02
C LEU A 77 7.60 3.41 -6.53
N VAL A 78 8.57 3.63 -5.65
CA VAL A 78 9.89 4.15 -6.04
C VAL A 78 10.98 3.35 -5.37
N ARG A 79 11.96 2.86 -6.14
CA ARG A 79 13.19 2.27 -5.63
C ARG A 79 14.39 2.82 -6.38
N LEU A 80 15.59 2.52 -5.89
CA LEU A 80 16.84 3.04 -6.45
C LEU A 80 17.03 2.71 -7.95
N GLY A 81 16.43 1.62 -8.45
CA GLY A 81 16.53 1.19 -9.85
C GLY A 81 15.40 1.66 -10.77
N GLY A 82 14.29 2.18 -10.23
CA GLY A 82 13.13 2.54 -11.04
C GLY A 82 11.93 3.01 -10.22
N TYR A 83 10.87 3.39 -10.93
CA TYR A 83 9.60 3.78 -10.35
C TYR A 83 8.42 3.20 -11.13
N ALA A 84 7.28 3.09 -10.47
CA ALA A 84 6.01 2.77 -11.06
C ALA A 84 4.93 3.70 -10.49
N VAL A 85 4.13 4.27 -11.38
CA VAL A 85 2.98 5.11 -11.07
C VAL A 85 1.75 4.45 -11.66
N GLY A 86 0.67 4.36 -10.89
CA GLY A 86 -0.58 3.76 -11.34
C GLY A 86 -1.81 4.42 -10.74
N VAL A 87 -2.95 4.26 -11.42
CA VAL A 87 -4.28 4.54 -10.89
C VAL A 87 -5.10 3.26 -11.01
N PHE A 88 -5.71 2.85 -9.90
CA PHE A 88 -6.56 1.68 -9.80
C PHE A 88 -8.01 2.13 -9.58
N GLU A 89 -8.95 1.49 -10.27
CA GLU A 89 -10.38 1.54 -9.97
C GLU A 89 -10.79 0.13 -9.56
N GLY A 90 -10.98 -0.11 -8.25
CA GLY A 90 -11.08 -1.46 -7.72
C GLY A 90 -9.78 -2.23 -7.96
N GLU A 91 -9.88 -3.40 -8.59
CA GLU A 91 -8.72 -4.23 -8.97
C GLU A 91 -8.16 -3.91 -10.37
N ARG A 92 -8.77 -2.97 -11.10
CA ARG A 92 -8.38 -2.65 -12.48
C ARG A 92 -7.37 -1.50 -12.52
N LEU A 93 -6.22 -1.72 -13.16
CA LEU A 93 -5.25 -0.67 -13.46
C LEU A 93 -5.71 0.15 -14.67
N VAL A 94 -6.10 1.41 -14.45
CA VAL A 94 -6.72 2.26 -15.49
C VAL A 94 -5.77 3.26 -16.12
N ALA A 95 -4.69 3.60 -15.43
CA ALA A 95 -3.59 4.40 -15.96
C ALA A 95 -2.30 3.95 -15.30
N SER A 96 -1.22 3.83 -16.07
CA SER A 96 0.08 3.49 -15.50
C SER A 96 1.24 3.96 -16.33
N LYS A 97 2.35 4.22 -15.65
CA LYS A 97 3.65 4.37 -16.29
C LYS A 97 4.74 3.86 -15.35
N VAL A 98 5.69 3.14 -15.93
CA VAL A 98 6.90 2.72 -15.23
C VAL A 98 8.12 3.33 -15.91
N GLY A 99 9.15 3.58 -15.11
CA GLY A 99 10.44 4.06 -15.56
C GLY A 99 11.55 3.36 -14.79
N SER A 100 12.71 3.25 -15.41
CA SER A 100 13.89 2.64 -14.79
C SER A 100 15.13 3.45 -15.11
N ARG A 101 16.13 3.35 -14.24
CA ARG A 101 17.48 3.79 -14.57
C ARG A 101 18.04 2.83 -15.60
N PHE A 102 18.24 3.30 -16.84
CA PHE A 102 19.06 2.58 -17.80
C PHE A 102 20.52 2.61 -17.35
N VAL A 103 20.95 1.59 -16.60
CA VAL A 103 22.38 1.36 -16.36
C VAL A 103 22.95 0.79 -17.65
N LYS A 104 23.49 1.64 -18.54
CA LYS A 104 24.39 1.18 -19.60
C LYS A 104 25.57 0.49 -18.90
N ASN A 105 25.53 -0.84 -18.81
CA ASN A 105 26.67 -1.65 -18.40
C ASN A 105 27.86 -1.27 -19.29
N ARG A 106 28.89 -0.63 -18.73
CA ARG A 106 30.21 -0.64 -19.38
C ARG A 106 31.39 -0.49 -18.41
N HIS A 107 32.23 -1.51 -18.51
CA HIS A 107 33.64 -1.65 -18.16
C HIS A 107 34.06 -1.80 -16.67
N LYS A 108 34.28 -3.07 -16.32
CA LYS A 108 35.42 -3.50 -15.50
C LYS A 108 36.72 -2.97 -16.13
N LYS A 109 37.43 -2.06 -15.45
CA LYS A 109 38.90 -1.94 -15.36
C LYS A 109 39.28 -0.78 -14.41
N GLY A 110 39.85 -1.15 -13.25
CA GLY A 110 40.87 -0.47 -12.42
C GLY A 110 40.81 1.03 -12.06
N GLY A 111 40.92 1.31 -10.75
CA GLY A 111 41.79 2.36 -10.16
C GLY A 111 41.39 3.85 -10.26
N SER A 112 41.38 4.55 -9.11
CA SER A 112 41.22 6.02 -8.93
C SER A 112 39.81 6.65 -9.09
N SER A 113 38.75 5.85 -9.03
CA SER A 113 37.41 6.26 -9.52
C SER A 113 36.29 6.35 -8.47
N ALA A 114 36.56 6.11 -7.18
CA ALA A 114 35.51 6.05 -6.15
C ALA A 114 34.67 7.33 -6.01
N ASN A 115 35.30 8.52 -6.08
CA ASN A 115 34.58 9.79 -5.95
C ASN A 115 33.75 10.13 -7.21
N ARG A 116 34.24 9.77 -8.42
CA ARG A 116 33.49 9.93 -9.68
C ARG A 116 32.31 8.94 -9.77
N PHE A 117 32.48 7.72 -9.26
CA PHE A 117 31.40 6.72 -9.17
C PHE A 117 30.31 7.08 -8.15
N ARG A 118 30.65 7.78 -7.07
CA ARG A 118 29.64 8.32 -6.13
C ARG A 118 28.85 9.45 -6.79
N ARG A 119 29.51 10.48 -7.32
CA ARG A 119 28.83 11.62 -7.97
C ARG A 119 27.88 11.21 -9.09
N ARG A 120 28.28 10.29 -9.98
CA ARG A 120 27.39 9.76 -11.03
C ARG A 120 26.18 9.01 -10.47
N ARG A 121 26.34 8.26 -9.38
CA ARG A 121 25.22 7.58 -8.73
C ARG A 121 24.25 8.56 -8.07
N ASP A 122 24.76 9.67 -7.53
CA ASP A 122 23.93 10.71 -6.94
C ASP A 122 23.18 11.50 -8.03
N GLU A 123 23.86 11.84 -9.13
CA GLU A 123 23.28 12.54 -10.27
C GLU A 123 22.18 11.72 -10.96
N GLN A 124 22.44 10.44 -11.24
CA GLN A 124 21.42 9.53 -11.74
C GLN A 124 20.23 9.39 -10.77
N ALA A 125 20.43 9.63 -9.46
CA ALA A 125 19.38 9.40 -8.46
C ALA A 125 18.41 10.56 -8.49
N ARG A 126 18.95 11.77 -8.68
CA ARG A 126 18.19 12.98 -8.95
C ARG A 126 17.42 12.86 -10.26
N GLU A 127 18.06 12.43 -11.35
CA GLU A 127 17.37 12.21 -12.63
C GLU A 127 16.17 11.26 -12.49
N LEU A 128 16.34 10.13 -11.79
CA LEU A 128 15.24 9.20 -11.56
C LEU A 128 14.11 9.81 -10.71
N VAL A 129 14.47 10.62 -9.71
CA VAL A 129 13.51 11.33 -8.84
C VAL A 129 12.71 12.35 -9.65
N ASP A 130 13.38 13.13 -10.50
CA ASP A 130 12.75 14.14 -11.34
C ASP A 130 11.81 13.48 -12.37
N ASP A 131 12.28 12.42 -13.04
CA ASP A 131 11.47 11.63 -13.98
C ASP A 131 10.24 11.00 -13.31
N ALA A 132 10.41 10.47 -12.09
CA ALA A 132 9.33 9.90 -11.30
C ALA A 132 8.31 10.98 -10.90
N ALA A 133 8.76 12.15 -10.49
CA ALA A 133 7.90 13.27 -10.09
C ALA A 133 7.11 13.81 -11.30
N GLU A 134 7.76 13.99 -12.44
CA GLU A 134 7.09 14.38 -13.68
C GLU A 134 6.07 13.35 -14.11
N THR A 135 6.44 12.07 -14.06
CA THR A 135 5.52 10.99 -14.42
C THR A 135 4.34 10.91 -13.46
N ALA A 136 4.57 11.05 -12.15
CA ALA A 136 3.51 11.08 -11.15
C ALA A 136 2.52 12.23 -11.42
N ALA A 137 3.02 13.44 -11.66
CA ALA A 137 2.16 14.57 -11.97
C ALA A 137 1.35 14.32 -13.26
N ARG A 138 2.00 13.87 -14.34
CA ARG A 138 1.35 13.60 -15.62
C ARG A 138 0.27 12.51 -15.54
N ILE A 139 0.54 11.42 -14.83
CA ILE A 139 -0.37 10.27 -14.76
C ILE A 139 -1.48 10.47 -13.73
N LEU A 140 -1.19 11.09 -12.58
CA LEU A 140 -2.15 11.16 -11.47
C LEU A 140 -3.04 12.40 -11.51
N THR A 141 -2.55 13.54 -12.03
CA THR A 141 -3.32 14.80 -12.05
C THR A 141 -4.67 14.68 -12.77
N PRO A 142 -4.78 14.02 -13.94
CA PRO A 142 -6.07 13.84 -14.61
C PRO A 142 -7.11 13.07 -13.79
N HIS A 143 -6.67 12.28 -12.81
CA HIS A 143 -7.52 11.43 -11.96
C HIS A 143 -7.72 12.00 -10.54
N ARG A 144 -7.03 13.09 -10.18
CA ARG A 144 -6.95 13.62 -8.80
C ARG A 144 -8.30 13.82 -8.13
N ALA A 145 -9.32 14.26 -8.87
CA ALA A 145 -10.65 14.51 -8.31
C ALA A 145 -11.35 13.23 -7.83
N ARG A 146 -11.03 12.08 -8.44
CA ARG A 146 -11.64 10.77 -8.13
C ARG A 146 -10.81 9.94 -7.16
N ILE A 147 -9.50 10.18 -7.07
CA ILE A 147 -8.60 9.40 -6.21
C ILE A 147 -8.92 9.65 -4.74
N GLU A 148 -9.36 8.60 -4.06
CA GLU A 148 -9.69 8.59 -2.64
C GLU A 148 -8.43 8.38 -1.79
N PHE A 149 -7.57 7.45 -2.20
CA PHE A 149 -6.39 7.02 -1.44
C PHE A 149 -5.12 6.97 -2.28
N VAL A 150 -3.98 7.05 -1.62
CA VAL A 150 -2.66 6.98 -2.23
C VAL A 150 -1.81 5.91 -1.54
N ALA A 151 -1.44 4.88 -2.29
CA ALA A 151 -0.49 3.87 -1.87
C ALA A 151 0.94 4.31 -2.19
N LEU A 152 1.75 4.49 -1.15
CA LEU A 152 3.18 4.79 -1.28
C LEU A 152 4.01 3.54 -0.98
N GLY A 153 5.05 3.28 -1.78
CA GLY A 153 5.86 2.08 -1.58
C GLY A 153 7.27 2.11 -2.18
N GLY A 154 8.06 1.12 -1.80
CA GLY A 154 9.44 0.94 -2.22
C GLY A 154 10.43 1.46 -1.17
N ASP A 155 11.18 2.51 -1.49
CA ASP A 155 12.13 3.15 -0.59
C ASP A 155 11.55 4.49 -0.09
N ARG A 156 11.45 4.65 1.23
CA ARG A 156 10.85 5.85 1.84
C ARG A 156 11.62 7.12 1.49
N SER A 157 12.95 7.05 1.45
CA SER A 157 13.76 8.23 1.13
C SER A 157 13.57 8.66 -0.33
N ALA A 158 13.47 7.69 -1.25
CA ALA A 158 13.22 7.95 -2.66
C ALA A 158 11.80 8.50 -2.90
N VAL A 159 10.78 7.91 -2.27
CA VAL A 159 9.40 8.45 -2.33
C VAL A 159 9.35 9.88 -1.79
N ASN A 160 10.00 10.14 -0.64
CA ASN A 160 10.05 11.48 -0.07
C ASN A 160 10.76 12.49 -0.99
N ALA A 161 11.83 12.07 -1.66
CA ALA A 161 12.53 12.90 -2.64
C ALA A 161 11.63 13.24 -3.83
N VAL A 162 10.89 12.27 -4.38
CA VAL A 162 9.92 12.49 -5.47
C VAL A 162 8.83 13.49 -5.07
N LEU A 163 8.26 13.30 -3.88
CA LEU A 163 7.22 14.19 -3.35
C LEU A 163 7.75 15.57 -2.89
N ALA A 164 9.07 15.74 -2.75
CA ALA A 164 9.71 17.02 -2.44
C ALA A 164 10.16 17.75 -3.71
N ALA A 165 10.46 17.02 -4.79
CA ALA A 165 10.87 17.58 -6.08
C ALA A 165 9.76 18.41 -6.72
N ARG A 166 8.47 18.15 -6.39
CA ARG A 166 7.34 18.89 -6.95
C ARG A 166 6.25 19.21 -5.92
N PRO A 167 5.97 20.50 -5.63
CA PRO A 167 4.97 20.89 -4.63
C PRO A 167 3.51 20.51 -4.98
N ASP A 168 3.17 20.44 -6.26
CA ASP A 168 1.83 20.05 -6.74
C ASP A 168 1.48 18.57 -6.45
N LEU A 169 2.46 17.76 -6.04
CA LEU A 169 2.28 16.39 -5.56
C LEU A 169 2.00 16.32 -4.04
N GLY A 170 1.91 17.44 -3.34
CA GLY A 170 1.68 17.49 -1.88
C GLY A 170 0.44 16.70 -1.44
N TRP A 171 -0.63 16.73 -2.23
CA TRP A 171 -1.87 15.99 -1.97
C TRP A 171 -1.68 14.47 -1.91
N LEU A 172 -0.60 13.93 -2.48
CA LEU A 172 -0.29 12.50 -2.37
C LEU A 172 -0.01 12.10 -0.92
N ARG A 173 0.56 13.00 -0.11
CA ARG A 173 0.78 12.76 1.33
C ARG A 173 -0.51 12.86 2.12
N GLU A 174 -1.37 13.82 1.78
CA GLU A 174 -2.65 14.05 2.46
C GLU A 174 -3.59 12.85 2.34
N ARG A 175 -3.53 12.13 1.21
CA ARG A 175 -4.33 10.94 0.95
C ARG A 175 -3.56 9.63 1.13
N ALA A 176 -2.35 9.68 1.67
CA ALA A 176 -1.52 8.49 1.81
C ALA A 176 -2.14 7.50 2.78
N LEU A 177 -2.23 6.24 2.36
CA LEU A 177 -2.55 5.15 3.26
C LEU A 177 -1.48 5.06 4.36
N PRO A 178 -1.85 4.72 5.61
CA PRO A 178 -0.87 4.51 6.68
C PRO A 178 0.15 3.42 6.35
N ARG A 179 -0.29 2.39 5.61
CA ARG A 179 0.57 1.30 5.14
C ARG A 179 1.52 1.78 4.05
N PHE A 180 2.81 1.57 4.29
CA PHE A 180 3.84 1.75 3.26
C PHE A 180 4.20 0.40 2.65
N PHE A 181 4.11 0.29 1.33
CA PHE A 181 4.19 -0.99 0.64
C PHE A 181 5.64 -1.35 0.30
N THR A 182 6.10 -2.49 0.81
CA THR A 182 7.37 -3.07 0.39
C THR A 182 7.18 -3.74 -0.95
N VAL A 183 7.82 -3.21 -2.00
CA VAL A 183 7.75 -3.78 -3.33
C VAL A 183 9.14 -4.19 -3.82
N PRO A 184 9.24 -5.19 -4.71
CA PRO A 184 10.48 -5.48 -5.43
C PRO A 184 10.77 -4.36 -6.45
N GLU A 185 11.51 -4.64 -7.52
CA GLU A 185 11.73 -3.63 -8.56
C GLU A 185 10.39 -3.18 -9.18
N PRO A 186 10.06 -1.88 -9.13
CA PRO A 186 8.73 -1.38 -9.50
C PRO A 186 8.57 -1.38 -11.03
N ARG A 187 8.12 -2.51 -11.56
CA ARG A 187 7.85 -2.75 -12.98
C ARG A 187 6.34 -2.90 -13.22
N GLN A 188 5.93 -2.93 -14.49
CA GLN A 188 4.53 -3.05 -14.87
C GLN A 188 3.84 -4.26 -14.20
N ARG A 189 4.50 -5.43 -14.21
CA ARG A 189 4.02 -6.65 -13.52
C ARG A 189 3.73 -6.46 -12.02
N ILE A 190 4.42 -5.52 -11.37
CA ILE A 190 4.19 -5.22 -9.96
C ILE A 190 2.91 -4.43 -9.82
N LEU A 191 2.64 -3.44 -10.68
CA LEU A 191 1.36 -2.74 -10.69
C LEU A 191 0.20 -3.69 -10.98
N GLU A 192 0.36 -4.63 -11.92
CA GLU A 192 -0.69 -5.60 -12.26
C GLU A 192 -1.04 -6.54 -11.10
N ALA A 193 -0.05 -6.92 -10.27
CA ALA A 193 -0.27 -7.75 -9.09
C ALA A 193 -0.64 -6.94 -7.82
N PHE A 194 -0.40 -5.63 -7.83
CA PHE A 194 -0.53 -4.76 -6.67
C PHE A 194 -1.93 -4.73 -6.03
N PRO A 195 -3.05 -4.86 -6.77
CA PRO A 195 -4.38 -4.86 -6.16
C PRO A 195 -4.53 -5.87 -5.03
N TYR A 196 -3.94 -7.06 -5.15
CA TYR A 196 -4.00 -8.06 -4.09
C TYR A 196 -3.39 -7.53 -2.78
N ASP A 197 -2.19 -6.95 -2.85
CA ASP A 197 -1.51 -6.39 -1.67
C ASP A 197 -2.24 -5.16 -1.14
N LEU A 198 -2.78 -4.33 -2.03
CA LEU A 198 -3.49 -3.10 -1.70
C LEU A 198 -4.76 -3.39 -0.87
N TYR A 199 -5.55 -4.37 -1.28
CA TYR A 199 -6.77 -4.82 -0.58
C TYR A 199 -6.49 -5.86 0.52
N ALA A 200 -5.22 -6.23 0.76
CA ALA A 200 -4.88 -7.14 1.85
C ALA A 200 -5.03 -6.45 3.22
N VAL A 201 -5.80 -7.09 4.09
CA VAL A 201 -6.20 -6.58 5.40
C VAL A 201 -5.20 -7.01 6.46
N GLU A 202 -4.85 -6.09 7.37
CA GLU A 202 -4.01 -6.40 8.52
C GLU A 202 -4.80 -7.25 9.53
N VAL A 203 -4.26 -8.41 9.90
CA VAL A 203 -4.84 -9.32 10.89
C VAL A 203 -3.79 -9.68 11.93
N VAL A 204 -4.14 -9.49 13.19
CA VAL A 204 -3.33 -9.83 14.35
C VAL A 204 -4.08 -10.90 15.15
N THR A 205 -3.46 -12.05 15.34
CA THR A 205 -3.95 -13.03 16.31
C THR A 205 -3.70 -12.50 17.72
N LEU A 206 -4.76 -12.42 18.52
CA LEU A 206 -4.71 -11.99 19.91
C LEU A 206 -4.41 -13.20 20.80
N SER A 207 -3.53 -13.02 21.78
CA SER A 207 -3.32 -14.00 22.83
C SER A 207 -4.48 -13.93 23.84
N PRO A 208 -4.81 -15.02 24.54
CA PRO A 208 -5.87 -15.02 25.56
C PRO A 208 -5.65 -14.04 26.73
N ASP A 209 -4.41 -13.58 26.93
CA ASP A 209 -3.96 -12.87 28.14
C ASP A 209 -3.55 -11.40 27.93
N GLU A 210 -3.94 -10.74 26.85
CA GLU A 210 -3.65 -9.30 26.71
C GLU A 210 -4.84 -8.44 27.20
N PRO A 211 -4.69 -7.69 28.31
CA PRO A 211 -5.75 -6.88 28.90
C PRO A 211 -6.16 -5.67 28.05
#